data_AF-A0A7S1JQL5-F1
#
_entry.id   AF-A0A7S1JQL5-F1
#
_cell.length_a   1.000
_cell.length_b   1.000
_cell.length_c   1.000
_cell.angle_alpha   90.00
_cell.angle_beta   90.00
_cell.angle_gamma   90.00
#
_symmetry.space_group_name_H-M   'P 1'
#
loop_
_entity.id
_entity.type
_entity.pdbx_description
1 polymer ?
#
loop_
_entity_poly.entity_id
_entity_poly.type
_entity_poly.pdbx_seq_one_letter_code
_entity_poly.pdbx_strand_id
1 'polypeptide(L)'
;MTKVMTVKEFLSREEWRTAIMQELSEREGLQTLVKQLCGERAKEKGVSITAVKTEYIETTLRYTDACRKHLVDYAKDFKDLATMGSSLAEYADITPFHMRRIEEELAEVRFPPAIRLRMARQPPHDESVRESIEGPPVTLCDGNQVSVTDLALSVQGLI
;
A
#
# COMPACT_ATOMS: atom_id res chain seq x y z
N MET A 1 6.37 -19.31 7.49
CA MET A 1 6.49 -18.04 8.25
C MET A 1 6.72 -16.97 7.21
N THR A 2 5.74 -16.09 6.97
CA THR A 2 5.84 -15.09 5.88
C THR A 2 6.92 -14.07 6.23
N LYS A 3 7.92 -13.91 5.37
CA LYS A 3 8.97 -12.89 5.53
C LYS A 3 8.32 -11.52 5.51
N VAL A 4 8.51 -10.74 6.58
CA VAL A 4 8.11 -9.33 6.60
C VAL A 4 9.13 -8.56 5.75
N MET A 5 8.67 -7.90 4.70
CA MET A 5 9.53 -7.07 3.85
C MET A 5 9.94 -5.80 4.61
N THR A 6 11.22 -5.45 4.51
CA THR A 6 11.71 -4.13 4.90
C THR A 6 11.13 -3.05 3.98
N VAL A 7 11.18 -1.78 4.39
CA VAL A 7 10.70 -0.67 3.54
C VAL A 7 11.46 -0.59 2.22
N LYS A 8 12.77 -0.84 2.25
CA LYS A 8 13.62 -0.93 1.06
C LYS A 8 13.13 -2.01 0.08
N GLU A 9 12.87 -3.20 0.59
CA GLU A 9 12.34 -4.30 -0.22
C GLU A 9 10.94 -4.00 -0.73
N PHE A 10 10.08 -3.40 0.10
CA PHE A 10 8.73 -2.99 -0.28
C PHE A 10 8.74 -2.00 -1.45
N LEU A 11 9.73 -1.11 -1.51
CA LEU A 11 9.89 -0.16 -2.61
C LEU A 11 10.45 -0.79 -3.89
N SER A 12 10.92 -2.04 -3.86
CA SER A 12 11.48 -2.75 -5.02
C SER A 12 10.45 -3.61 -5.73
N ARG A 13 10.21 -3.35 -7.02
CA ARG A 13 9.34 -4.21 -7.86
C ARG A 13 9.80 -5.66 -7.91
N GLU A 14 11.12 -5.87 -7.92
CA GLU A 14 11.70 -7.19 -8.09
C GLU A 14 11.60 -8.04 -6.81
N GLU A 15 11.71 -7.39 -5.64
CA GLU A 15 11.47 -8.06 -4.36
C GLU A 15 10.01 -8.51 -4.26
N TRP A 16 9.08 -7.69 -4.75
CA TRP A 16 7.68 -8.08 -4.87
C TRP A 16 7.44 -9.24 -5.84
N ARG A 17 8.14 -9.25 -6.99
CA ARG A 17 8.06 -10.39 -7.92
C ARG A 17 8.52 -11.67 -7.22
N THR A 18 9.65 -11.59 -6.52
CA THR A 18 10.21 -12.71 -5.76
C THR A 18 9.25 -13.19 -4.69
N ALA A 19 8.69 -12.28 -3.89
CA ALA A 19 7.72 -12.61 -2.83
C ALA A 19 6.45 -13.26 -3.40
N ILE A 20 5.89 -12.74 -4.50
CA ILE A 20 4.73 -13.34 -5.18
C ILE A 20 5.06 -14.74 -5.67
N MET A 21 6.22 -14.92 -6.32
CA MET A 21 6.64 -16.23 -6.82
C MET A 21 6.88 -17.23 -5.69
N GLN A 22 7.43 -16.78 -4.56
CA GLN A 22 7.63 -17.58 -3.37
C GLN A 22 6.29 -18.00 -2.77
N GLU A 23 5.37 -17.07 -2.54
CA GLU A 23 4.02 -17.36 -2.03
C GLU A 23 3.25 -18.34 -2.93
N LEU A 24 3.36 -18.18 -4.25
CA LEU A 24 2.76 -19.11 -5.22
C LEU A 24 3.39 -20.52 -5.19
N SER A 25 4.61 -20.66 -4.70
CA SER A 25 5.35 -21.93 -4.69
C SER A 25 5.28 -22.64 -3.34
N GLU A 26 5.28 -21.89 -2.24
CA GLU A 26 5.36 -22.43 -0.88
C GLU A 26 3.99 -22.64 -0.23
N ARG A 27 2.97 -21.88 -0.66
CA ARG A 27 1.65 -21.98 -0.06
C ARG A 27 0.88 -23.17 -0.63
N GLU A 28 0.76 -24.20 0.21
CA GLU A 28 0.01 -25.41 -0.10
C GLU A 28 -1.43 -25.06 -0.51
N GLY A 29 -1.94 -25.74 -1.54
CA GLY A 29 -3.25 -25.45 -2.16
C GLY A 29 -3.24 -24.27 -3.15
N LEU A 30 -2.52 -23.19 -2.87
CA LEU A 30 -2.45 -22.03 -3.78
C LEU A 30 -1.75 -22.38 -5.08
N GLN A 31 -0.62 -23.11 -5.01
CA GLN A 31 0.10 -23.56 -6.19
C GLN A 31 -0.80 -24.41 -7.11
N THR A 32 -1.55 -25.35 -6.53
CA THR A 32 -2.46 -26.24 -7.25
C THR A 32 -3.59 -25.45 -7.90
N LEU A 33 -4.22 -24.55 -7.15
CA LEU A 33 -5.29 -23.69 -7.65
C LEU A 33 -4.80 -22.82 -8.82
N VAL A 34 -3.66 -22.16 -8.67
CA VAL A 34 -3.10 -21.29 -9.71
C VAL A 34 -2.73 -22.10 -10.95
N LYS A 35 -2.15 -23.29 -10.79
CA LYS A 35 -1.85 -24.19 -11.91
C LYS A 35 -3.13 -24.62 -12.65
N GLN A 36 -4.20 -24.95 -11.92
CA GLN A 36 -5.49 -25.29 -12.51
C GLN A 36 -6.08 -24.11 -13.30
N LEU A 37 -6.21 -22.95 -12.66
CA LEU A 37 -6.78 -21.74 -13.28
C LEU A 37 -5.96 -21.30 -14.51
N CYS A 38 -4.62 -21.35 -14.43
CA CYS A 38 -3.77 -21.06 -15.58
C CYS A 38 -3.96 -22.08 -16.70
N GLY A 39 -4.17 -23.36 -16.37
CA GLY A 39 -4.45 -24.43 -17.33
C GLY A 39 -5.78 -24.23 -18.07
N GLU A 40 -6.85 -23.89 -17.35
CA GLU A 40 -8.16 -23.59 -17.92
C GLU A 40 -8.09 -22.38 -18.85
N ARG A 41 -7.52 -21.27 -18.36
CA ARG A 41 -7.33 -20.03 -19.14
C ARG A 41 -6.44 -20.21 -20.37
N ALA A 42 -5.39 -21.03 -20.26
CA ALA A 42 -4.49 -21.35 -21.37
C ALA A 42 -5.21 -22.10 -22.50
N LYS A 43 -6.09 -23.05 -22.14
CA LYS A 43 -6.96 -23.74 -23.10
C LYS A 43 -7.94 -22.79 -23.77
N GLU A 44 -8.59 -21.91 -23.00
CA GLU A 44 -9.54 -20.91 -23.53
C GLU A 44 -8.87 -19.95 -24.53
N LYS A 45 -7.67 -19.47 -24.21
CA LYS A 45 -6.94 -18.49 -25.03
C LYS A 45 -6.09 -19.14 -26.14
N GLY A 46 -5.90 -20.46 -26.14
CA GLY A 46 -5.01 -21.15 -27.08
C GLY A 46 -3.52 -20.80 -26.91
N VAL A 47 -3.07 -20.52 -25.69
CA VAL A 47 -1.69 -20.12 -25.38
C VAL A 47 -1.04 -21.08 -24.37
N SER A 48 0.25 -20.92 -24.10
CA SER A 48 0.93 -21.74 -23.09
C SER A 48 0.54 -21.36 -21.67
N ILE A 49 0.51 -22.34 -20.76
CA ILE A 49 0.29 -22.12 -19.33
C ILE A 49 1.30 -21.13 -18.76
N THR A 50 2.55 -21.21 -19.20
CA THR A 50 3.62 -20.28 -18.80
C THR A 50 3.28 -18.84 -19.17
N ALA A 51 2.74 -18.59 -20.37
CA ALA A 51 2.33 -17.25 -20.78
C ALA A 51 1.22 -16.69 -19.86
N VAL A 52 0.23 -17.50 -19.51
CA VAL A 52 -0.84 -17.11 -18.58
C VAL A 52 -0.30 -16.84 -17.18
N LYS A 53 0.62 -17.69 -16.69
CA LYS A 53 1.24 -17.50 -15.37
C LYS A 53 2.04 -16.20 -15.31
N THR A 54 2.78 -15.88 -16.38
CA THR A 54 3.50 -14.60 -16.51
C THR A 54 2.52 -13.42 -16.52
N GLU A 55 1.43 -13.50 -17.29
CA GLU A 55 0.39 -12.47 -17.31
C GLU A 55 -0.23 -12.24 -15.92
N TYR A 56 -0.47 -13.32 -15.17
CA TYR A 56 -0.98 -13.26 -13.80
C TYR A 56 -0.01 -12.56 -12.84
N ILE A 57 1.28 -12.91 -12.88
CA ILE A 57 2.31 -12.28 -12.04
C ILE A 57 2.42 -10.79 -12.38
N GLU A 58 2.47 -10.43 -13.67
CA GLU A 58 2.52 -9.01 -14.08
C GLU A 58 1.28 -8.24 -13.64
N THR A 59 0.11 -8.86 -13.72
CA THR A 59 -1.14 -8.23 -13.24
C THR A 59 -1.10 -8.01 -11.74
N THR A 60 -0.60 -8.99 -10.97
CA THR A 60 -0.43 -8.86 -9.52
C THR A 60 0.57 -7.76 -9.18
N LEU A 61 1.70 -7.69 -9.90
CA LEU A 61 2.69 -6.63 -9.73
C LEU A 61 2.11 -5.24 -10.00
N ARG A 62 1.22 -5.08 -11.00
CA ARG A 62 0.55 -3.79 -11.25
C ARG A 62 -0.33 -3.35 -10.08
N TYR A 63 -0.97 -4.29 -9.39
CA TYR A 63 -1.70 -3.97 -8.15
C TYR A 63 -0.74 -3.51 -7.06
N THR A 64 0.38 -4.20 -6.91
CA THR A 64 1.42 -3.83 -5.95
C THR A 64 2.05 -2.47 -6.26
N ASP A 65 2.25 -2.11 -7.53
CA ASP A 65 2.74 -0.79 -7.91
C ASP A 65 1.80 0.32 -7.46
N ALA A 66 0.48 0.11 -7.53
CA ALA A 66 -0.48 1.08 -7.05
C ALA A 66 -0.32 1.32 -5.55
N CYS A 67 -0.07 0.26 -4.77
CA CYS A 67 0.23 0.39 -3.34
C CYS A 67 1.57 1.10 -3.09
N ARG A 68 2.63 0.74 -3.85
CA ARG A 68 3.94 1.41 -3.78
C ARG A 68 3.81 2.90 -4.09
N LYS A 69 3.08 3.25 -5.15
CA LYS A 69 2.79 4.63 -5.53
C LYS A 69 2.09 5.38 -4.42
N HIS A 70 1.07 4.79 -3.81
CA HIS A 70 0.35 5.44 -2.72
C HIS A 70 1.25 5.73 -1.52
N LEU A 71 2.12 4.79 -1.13
CA LEU A 71 3.09 5.00 -0.06
C LEU A 71 4.07 6.14 -0.39
N VAL A 72 4.61 6.15 -1.62
CA VAL A 72 5.55 7.18 -2.07
C VAL A 72 4.89 8.56 -2.10
N ASP A 73 3.68 8.65 -2.66
CA ASP A 73 2.93 9.90 -2.72
C ASP A 73 2.59 10.41 -1.31
N TYR A 74 2.11 9.52 -0.42
CA TYR A 74 1.82 9.85 0.98
C TYR A 74 3.06 10.33 1.74
N ALA A 75 4.20 9.67 1.55
CA ALA A 75 5.43 10.03 2.24
C ALA A 75 6.03 11.37 1.77
N LYS A 76 5.71 11.83 0.55
CA LYS A 76 6.09 13.15 0.06
C LYS A 76 5.38 14.24 0.87
N ASP A 77 4.08 14.09 1.06
CA ASP A 77 3.25 15.03 1.82
C ASP A 77 3.59 14.99 3.32
N PHE A 78 4.08 13.85 3.82
CA PHE A 78 4.51 13.70 5.21
C PHE A 78 5.76 14.50 5.57
N LYS A 79 6.62 14.84 4.60
CA LYS A 79 7.81 15.66 4.87
C LYS A 79 7.44 17.07 5.34
N ASP A 80 6.28 17.57 4.90
CA ASP A 80 5.76 18.87 5.29
C ASP A 80 4.94 18.82 6.60
N LEU A 81 4.50 17.62 7.02
CA LEU A 81 3.66 17.38 8.21
C LEU A 81 4.41 16.80 9.42
N ALA A 82 5.54 16.12 9.23
CA ALA A 82 6.16 15.32 10.29
C ALA A 82 7.44 15.94 10.87
N THR A 83 7.41 16.08 12.19
CA THR A 83 8.53 16.16 13.13
C THR A 83 9.53 14.99 13.06
N MET A 84 9.37 14.03 12.13
CA MET A 84 10.21 12.83 12.00
C MET A 84 11.56 13.05 11.29
N GLY A 85 11.82 14.24 10.72
CA GLY A 85 13.18 14.67 10.31
C GLY A 85 13.87 13.91 9.17
N SER A 86 13.37 12.75 8.74
CA SER A 86 13.95 11.93 7.67
C SER A 86 12.99 11.75 6.50
N SER A 87 13.51 11.92 5.29
CA SER A 87 12.83 11.57 4.04
C SER A 87 12.61 10.06 3.92
N LEU A 88 11.66 9.64 3.07
CA LEU A 88 11.43 8.21 2.78
C LEU A 88 12.71 7.52 2.28
N ALA A 89 13.54 8.22 1.52
CA ALA A 89 14.80 7.68 1.03
C ALA A 89 15.79 7.37 2.17
N GLU A 90 15.91 8.29 3.14
CA GLU A 90 16.73 8.11 4.34
C GLU A 90 16.18 7.00 5.23
N TYR A 91 14.86 6.96 5.43
CA TYR A 91 14.20 5.92 6.22
C TYR A 91 14.37 4.52 5.60
N ALA A 92 14.32 4.42 4.28
CA ALA A 92 14.47 3.16 3.56
C ALA A 92 15.94 2.80 3.28
N ASP A 93 16.93 3.59 3.74
CA ASP A 93 18.35 3.39 3.44
C ASP A 93 18.61 3.21 1.92
N ILE A 94 18.07 4.14 1.14
CA ILE A 94 18.29 4.24 -0.31
C ILE A 94 18.76 5.63 -0.71
N THR A 95 19.54 5.69 -1.78
CA THR A 95 20.04 6.97 -2.29
C THR A 95 18.90 7.77 -2.92
N PRO A 96 18.98 9.12 -2.93
CA PRO A 96 18.03 9.97 -3.66
C PRO A 96 17.95 9.65 -5.16
N PHE A 97 19.02 9.12 -5.74
CA PHE A 97 19.03 8.63 -7.13
C PHE A 97 18.12 7.40 -7.29
N HIS A 98 18.24 6.41 -6.41
CA HIS A 98 17.34 5.25 -6.44
C HIS A 98 15.89 5.66 -6.20
N MET A 99 15.65 6.58 -5.27
CA MET A 99 14.31 7.10 -5.01
C MET A 99 13.69 7.73 -6.27
N ARG A 100 14.44 8.59 -6.98
CA ARG A 100 13.96 9.18 -8.25
C ARG A 100 13.60 8.13 -9.30
N ARG A 101 14.41 7.08 -9.45
CA ARG A 101 14.09 5.98 -10.38
C ARG A 101 12.79 5.25 -10.01
N ILE A 102 12.53 5.06 -8.71
CA ILE A 102 11.28 4.47 -8.22
C ILE A 102 10.11 5.40 -8.51
N GLU A 103 10.26 6.70 -8.32
CA GLU A 103 9.23 7.69 -8.66
C GLU A 103 8.92 7.71 -10.16
N GLU A 104 9.96 7.66 -11.01
CA GLU A 104 9.82 7.56 -12.47
C GLU A 104 9.12 6.26 -12.89
N GLU A 105 9.48 5.12 -12.29
CA GLU A 105 8.81 3.83 -12.50
C GLU A 105 7.31 3.93 -12.16
N LEU A 106 6.98 4.60 -11.06
CA LEU A 106 5.62 4.68 -10.54
C LEU A 106 4.79 5.82 -11.16
N ALA A 107 5.38 6.74 -11.92
CA ALA A 107 4.69 7.89 -12.49
C ALA A 107 3.53 7.49 -13.41
N GLU A 108 3.71 6.41 -14.18
CA GLU A 108 2.72 5.91 -15.15
C GLU A 108 1.66 4.97 -14.53
N VAL A 109 1.78 4.68 -13.23
CA VAL A 109 0.90 3.71 -12.57
C VAL A 109 -0.49 4.32 -12.37
N ARG A 110 -1.48 3.71 -13.03
CA ARG A 110 -2.89 4.04 -12.84
C ARG A 110 -3.49 3.14 -11.77
N PHE A 111 -4.06 3.75 -10.73
CA PHE A 111 -4.80 3.01 -9.72
C PHE A 111 -5.94 2.18 -10.34
N PRO A 112 -6.01 0.87 -10.06
CA PRO A 112 -7.13 0.03 -10.45
C PRO A 112 -8.47 0.67 -10.02
N PRO A 113 -9.56 0.53 -10.80
CA PRO A 113 -10.86 1.13 -10.47
C PRO A 113 -11.35 0.79 -9.06
N ALA A 114 -11.15 -0.45 -8.61
CA ALA A 114 -11.52 -0.88 -7.27
C ALA A 114 -10.76 -0.14 -6.16
N ILE A 115 -9.47 0.17 -6.37
CA ILE A 115 -8.67 0.95 -5.41
C ILE A 115 -9.11 2.41 -5.44
N ARG A 116 -9.32 3.00 -6.63
CA ARG A 116 -9.85 4.38 -6.74
C ARG A 116 -11.17 4.55 -6.01
N LEU A 117 -12.08 3.59 -6.15
CA LEU A 117 -13.36 3.60 -5.43
C LEU A 117 -13.18 3.54 -3.92
N ARG A 118 -12.18 2.81 -3.41
CA ARG A 118 -11.88 2.77 -1.98
C ARG A 118 -11.22 4.06 -1.48
N MET A 119 -10.29 4.62 -2.24
CA MET A 119 -9.64 5.90 -1.92
C MET A 119 -10.63 7.07 -1.97
N ALA A 120 -11.64 7.00 -2.85
CA ALA A 120 -12.68 8.02 -2.97
C ALA A 120 -13.78 7.92 -1.91
N ARG A 121 -13.80 6.85 -1.09
CA ARG A 121 -14.72 6.79 0.05
C ARG A 121 -14.24 7.79 1.08
N GLN A 122 -15.08 8.80 1.35
CA GLN A 122 -14.88 9.63 2.53
C GLN A 122 -14.90 8.74 3.78
N PRO A 123 -14.18 9.13 4.85
CA PRO A 123 -14.33 8.50 6.15
C PRO A 123 -15.83 8.41 6.50
N PRO A 124 -16.29 7.32 7.11
CA PRO A 124 -17.68 7.19 7.47
C PRO A 124 -18.11 8.41 8.31
N HIS A 125 -19.11 9.16 7.83
CA HIS A 125 -19.75 10.27 8.55
C HIS A 125 -20.58 9.82 9.76
N ASP A 126 -20.54 8.52 10.09
CA ASP A 126 -21.23 7.96 11.23
C ASP A 126 -20.47 8.32 12.52
N GLU A 127 -21.11 9.10 13.39
CA GLU A 127 -20.57 9.52 14.68
C GLU A 127 -20.09 8.33 15.52
N SER A 128 -20.77 7.18 15.45
CA SER A 128 -20.37 5.99 16.22
C SER A 128 -19.04 5.40 15.74
N VAL A 129 -18.78 5.46 14.42
CA VAL A 129 -17.51 5.01 13.85
C VAL A 129 -16.43 6.05 14.12
N ARG A 130 -16.79 7.34 14.07
CA ARG A 130 -15.90 8.44 14.39
C ARG A 130 -15.44 8.40 15.85
N GLU A 131 -16.32 8.20 16.82
CA GLU A 131 -15.96 8.02 18.24
C GLU A 131 -15.08 6.79 18.47
N SER A 132 -15.26 5.72 17.68
CA SER A 132 -14.42 4.51 17.80
C SER A 132 -12.97 4.73 17.32
N ILE A 133 -12.74 5.74 16.48
CA ILE A 133 -11.43 6.05 15.86
C ILE A 133 -10.78 7.28 16.50
N GLU A 134 -11.56 8.35 16.70
CA GLU A 134 -11.13 9.66 17.23
C GLU A 134 -11.34 9.79 18.75
N GLY A 135 -12.02 8.82 19.36
CA GLY A 135 -12.44 8.86 20.76
C GLY A 135 -13.65 9.78 20.98
N PRO A 136 -14.26 9.73 22.18
CA PRO A 136 -15.41 10.56 22.52
C PRO A 136 -15.04 12.05 22.53
N PRO A 137 -16.00 12.97 22.31
CA PRO A 137 -15.74 14.40 22.43
C PRO A 137 -15.42 14.79 23.88
N VAL A 138 -14.43 15.67 24.06
CA VAL A 138 -14.03 16.26 25.34
C VAL A 138 -14.31 17.77 25.28
N THR A 139 -14.85 18.31 26.37
CA THR A 139 -15.10 19.75 26.49
C THR A 139 -13.89 20.43 27.12
N LEU A 140 -13.32 21.40 26.42
CA LEU A 140 -12.20 22.21 26.87
C LEU A 140 -12.66 23.31 27.85
N CYS A 141 -11.69 23.94 28.52
CA CYS A 141 -11.95 25.00 29.51
C CYS A 141 -12.61 26.26 28.90
N ASP A 142 -12.51 26.45 27.59
CA ASP A 142 -13.16 27.54 26.84
C ASP A 142 -14.59 27.18 26.38
N GLY A 143 -15.07 25.98 26.71
CA GLY A 143 -16.38 25.46 26.33
C GLY A 143 -16.44 24.81 24.95
N ASN A 144 -15.33 24.78 24.20
CA ASN A 144 -15.28 24.11 22.89
C ASN A 144 -15.18 22.60 23.04
N GLN A 145 -15.83 21.86 22.14
CA GLN A 145 -15.69 20.40 22.07
C GLN A 145 -14.66 20.00 21.03
N VAL A 146 -13.76 19.10 21.41
CA VAL A 146 -12.73 18.50 20.54
C VAL A 146 -12.72 17.00 20.72
N SER A 147 -12.27 16.23 19.73
CA SER A 147 -12.09 14.79 19.92
C SER A 147 -10.90 14.50 20.86
N VAL A 148 -10.90 13.33 21.51
CA VAL A 148 -9.74 12.87 22.32
C VAL A 148 -8.47 12.85 21.48
N THR A 149 -8.57 12.41 20.22
CA THR A 149 -7.43 12.37 19.31
C THR A 149 -6.91 13.77 19.00
N ASP A 150 -7.79 14.75 18.70
CA ASP A 150 -7.35 16.13 18.45
C ASP A 150 -6.66 16.73 19.68
N LEU A 151 -7.20 16.50 20.88
CA LEU A 151 -6.57 16.94 22.11
C LEU A 151 -5.18 16.29 22.31
N ALA A 152 -5.06 14.99 22.05
CA ALA A 152 -3.79 14.27 22.18
C ALA A 152 -2.75 14.76 21.17
N LEU A 153 -3.16 15.00 19.92
CA LEU A 153 -2.29 15.52 18.87
C LEU A 153 -1.85 16.96 19.18
N SER A 154 -2.75 17.80 19.69
CA SER A 154 -2.43 19.18 20.08
C SER A 154 -1.46 19.24 21.26
N VAL A 155 -1.64 18.40 22.28
CA VAL A 155 -0.69 18.27 23.41
C VAL A 155 0.70 17.83 22.93
N GLN A 156 0.77 17.05 21.85
CA GLN A 156 2.02 16.61 21.23
C GLN A 156 2.59 17.60 20.20
N GLY A 157 1.91 18.74 19.97
CA GLY A 157 2.33 19.76 19.00
C GLY A 157 2.23 19.31 17.54
N LEU A 158 1.36 18.33 17.26
CA LEU A 158 1.14 17.80 15.92
C LEU A 158 0.04 18.55 15.15
N ILE A 159 -0.82 19.29 15.86
CA ILE A 159 -1.82 20.23 15.34
C ILE A 159 -1.98 21.43 16.27
#